data_AF-A0A1M5ZMD8-F1
#
_entry.id   AF-A0A1M5ZMD8-F1
#
_cell.length_a   1.000
_cell.length_b   1.000
_cell.length_c   1.000
_cell.angle_alpha   90.00
_cell.angle_beta   90.00
_cell.angle_gamma   90.00
#
_symmetry.space_group_name_H-M   'P 1'
#
loop_
_entity.id
_entity.type
_entity.pdbx_description
1 polymer ?
#
loop_
_entity_poly.entity_id
_entity_poly.type
_entity_poly.pdbx_seq_one_letter_code
_entity_poly.pdbx_strand_id
1 'polypeptide(L)' 'MFSVQLNENNIVVGVMSFPPQVPNQIAVQAFDDSLLGKQYINGQFTEPEPASNE' A
#
# COMPACT_ATOMS: atom_id res chain seq x y z
N MET A 1 -7.60 1.32 14.22
CA MET A 1 -6.30 1.18 13.54
C MET A 1 -6.57 0.49 12.23
N PHE A 2 -6.02 1.03 11.14
CA PHE A 2 -6.29 0.61 9.78
C PHE A 2 -5.03 -0.06 9.20
N SER A 3 -5.18 -0.75 8.08
CA SER A 3 -4.02 -1.28 7.38
C SER A 3 -4.20 -1.23 5.87
N VAL A 4 -3.08 -1.23 5.16
CA VAL A 4 -3.03 -1.39 3.69
C VAL A 4 -2.42 -2.74 3.35
N GLN A 5 -2.95 -3.39 2.32
CA GLN A 5 -2.46 -4.66 1.79
C GLN A 5 -1.53 -4.38 0.62
N LEU A 6 -0.30 -4.89 0.68
CA LEU A 6 0.68 -4.81 -0.40
C LEU A 6 0.75 -6.11 -1.21
N ASN A 7 1.05 -5.98 -2.50
CA ASN A 7 1.49 -7.09 -3.34
C ASN A 7 3.04 -7.24 -3.31
N GLU A 8 3.57 -8.16 -4.12
CA GLU A 8 5.01 -8.45 -4.22
C GLU A 8 5.87 -7.27 -4.71
N ASN A 9 5.26 -6.27 -5.37
CA ASN A 9 5.93 -5.07 -5.87
C ASN A 9 5.78 -3.85 -4.93
N ASN A 10 5.32 -4.09 -3.70
CA ASN A 10 4.94 -3.06 -2.72
C ASN A 10 3.81 -2.12 -3.19
N ILE A 11 2.95 -2.57 -4.10
CA ILE A 11 1.77 -1.81 -4.56
C ILE A 11 0.61 -2.08 -3.62
N VAL A 12 -0.09 -1.02 -3.22
CA VAL A 12 -1.31 -1.11 -2.42
C VAL A 12 -2.45 -1.68 -3.26
N VAL A 13 -2.93 -2.87 -2.88
CA VAL A 13 -4.02 -3.58 -3.55
C VAL A 13 -5.30 -3.65 -2.70
N GLY A 14 -5.25 -3.14 -1.47
CA GLY A 14 -6.42 -3.10 -0.58
C GLY A 14 -6.20 -2.19 0.63
N VAL A 15 -7.29 -1.64 1.15
CA VAL A 15 -7.32 -0.83 2.38
C VAL A 15 -8.33 -1.46 3.33
N MET A 16 -7.90 -1.75 4.55
CA MET A 16 -8.64 -2.55 5.53
C MET A 16 -9.02 -1.71 6.74
N SER A 17 -10.24 -1.93 7.26
CA SER A 17 -10.77 -1.29 8.46
C SER A 17 -10.27 -1.91 9.78
N PHE A 18 -9.20 -2.70 9.71
CA PHE A 18 -8.63 -3.47 10.83
C PHE A 18 -7.09 -3.45 10.77
N PRO A 19 -6.40 -3.71 11.91
CA PRO A 19 -4.93 -3.72 11.98
C PRO A 19 -4.32 -4.88 11.16
N PRO A 20 -3.03 -4.79 10.78
CA PRO A 20 -2.36 -5.83 10.01
C PRO A 20 -2.53 -7.23 10.59
N GLN A 21 -2.97 -8.19 9.77
CA GLN A 21 -3.13 -9.61 10.12
C GLN A 21 -2.08 -10.49 9.45
N VAL A 22 -1.41 -9.99 8.41
CA VAL A 22 -0.43 -10.71 7.60
C VAL A 22 0.82 -9.85 7.34
N PRO A 23 1.99 -10.45 7.02
CA PRO A 23 3.26 -9.71 6.92
C PRO A 23 3.30 -8.64 5.80
N ASN A 24 2.51 -8.79 4.76
CA ASN A 24 2.41 -7.83 3.65
C ASN A 24 1.33 -6.77 3.88
N GLN A 25 0.95 -6.53 5.14
CA GLN A 25 0.10 -5.41 5.52
C GLN A 25 0.87 -4.39 6.36
N ILE A 26 0.59 -3.11 6.12
CA ILE A 26 1.22 -2.00 6.84
C ILE A 26 0.15 -1.25 7.62
N ALA A 27 0.44 -0.95 8.88
CA ALA A 27 -0.45 -0.15 9.72
C ALA A 27 -0.49 1.30 9.23
N VAL A 28 -1.69 1.86 9.12
CA VAL A 28 -1.92 3.27 8.79
C VAL A 28 -2.85 3.92 9.81
N GLN A 29 -2.71 5.23 9.99
CA GLN A 29 -3.42 5.96 11.04
C GLN A 29 -4.91 6.16 10.71
N ALA A 30 -5.23 6.30 9.43
CA ALA A 30 -6.58 6.53 8.93
C ALA A 30 -6.89 5.63 7.73
N PHE A 31 -8.17 5.38 7.51
CA PHE A 31 -8.64 4.77 6.27
C PHE A 31 -8.49 5.78 5.13
N ASP A 32 -7.76 5.40 4.08
CA ASP A 32 -7.50 6.25 2.91
C ASP A 32 -7.43 5.36 1.66
N ASP A 33 -8.49 5.39 0.85
CA ASP A 33 -8.60 4.62 -0.40
C ASP A 33 -7.82 5.24 -1.56
N SER A 34 -7.37 6.50 -1.43
CA SER A 34 -6.49 7.14 -2.42
C SER A 34 -5.08 6.52 -2.48
N LEU A 35 -4.78 5.62 -1.54
CA LEU A 35 -3.55 4.84 -1.52
C LEU A 35 -3.58 3.67 -2.51
N LEU A 36 -4.75 3.23 -2.98
CA LEU A 36 -4.85 2.15 -3.94
C LEU A 36 -4.05 2.45 -5.21
N GLY A 37 -3.22 1.49 -5.62
CA GLY A 37 -2.33 1.64 -6.77
C GLY A 37 -1.01 2.36 -6.49
N LYS A 38 -0.86 3.04 -5.34
CA LYS A 38 0.42 3.64 -4.93
C LYS A 38 1.42 2.58 -4.52
N GLN A 39 2.69 2.89 -4.72
CA GLN A 39 3.82 2.07 -4.28
C GLN A 39 4.29 2.53 -2.90
N TYR A 40 4.60 1.59 -2.02
CA TYR A 40 5.18 1.86 -0.71
C TYR A 40 6.69 1.67 -0.74
N ILE A 41 7.44 2.77 -0.62
CA ILE A 41 8.91 2.78 -0.65
C ILE A 41 9.42 3.67 0.49
N ASN A 42 10.39 3.18 1.25
CA ASN A 42 11.07 3.93 2.32
C ASN A 42 10.13 4.62 3.33
N GLY A 43 9.00 3.98 3.66
CA GLY A 43 8.05 4.53 4.61
C GLY A 43 6.98 5.45 4.01
N GLN A 44 7.00 5.69 2.69
CA GLN A 44 6.13 6.63 1.99
C GLN A 44 5.31 5.95 0.89
N PHE A 45 4.13 6.49 0.62
CA PHE A 45 3.29 6.11 -0.52
C PHE A 45 3.52 7.07 -1.68
N THR A 46 4.01 6.56 -2.79
CA THR A 46 4.32 7.32 -4.00
C THR A 46 3.60 6.74 -5.21
N GLU A 47 3.47 7.52 -6.28
CA GLU A 47 3.05 6.94 -7.56
C GLU A 47 4.09 5.91 -8.03
N PRO A 48 3.67 4.74 -8.55
CA PRO A 48 4.60 3.78 -9.13
C PRO A 48 5.29 4.41 -10.34
N GLU A 49 6.59 4.14 -10.52
CA GLU A 49 7.26 4.52 -11.75
C GLU A 49 6.52 3.87 -12.93
N PRO A 50 6.24 4.62 -14.02
CA PRO A 50 5.65 4.02 -15.19
C PRO A 50 6.55 2.87 -15.63
N ALA A 51 5.97 1.69 -15.82
CA ALA A 51 6.70 0.57 -16.41
C ALA A 51 7.32 1.07 -17.72
N SER A 52 8.64 1.17 -17.75
CA SER A 52 9.36 1.55 -18.94
C SER A 52 9.22 0.39 -19.92
N ASN A 53 8.27 0.50 -20.83
CA ASN A 53 8.21 -0.36 -22.00
C ASN A 53 9.32 0.13 -22.95
N GLU A 54 10.55 -0.38 -22.76
CA GLU A 54 11.58 -0.36 -23.81
C GLU A 54 11.30 -1.42 -24.88
#